data_AF-A0A151MJL3-F1
#
_entry.id   AF-A0A151MJL3-F1
#
_cell.length_a   1.000
_cell.length_b   1.000
_cell.length_c   1.000
_cell.angle_alpha   90.00
_cell.angle_beta   90.00
_cell.angle_gamma   90.00
#
_symmetry.space_group_name_H-M   'P 1'
#
loop_
_entity.id
_entity.type
_entity.pdbx_description
1 polymer ?
#
loop_
_entity_poly.entity_id
_entity_poly.type
_entity_poly.pdbx_seq_one_letter_code
_entity_poly.pdbx_strand_id
1 'polypeptide(L)'
;MLGSQLVQQSRQEDIKTSNPFHHDQLDRIFSVMGFPADKDWEDIRKMPEYPTLQKDFRRTTYANSSLIKYMEKHKVKPDSKVFLLLQKLLTMDPTKRITSEQALQDPYFQEDPLPTSDVFAGCQIPYPKREFLNEDEPEEKGDKGSLGNHYKI
;
A
#
# COMPACT_ATOMS: atom_id res chain seq x y z
N MET A 1 -2.81 8.03 -18.72
CA MET A 1 -2.96 8.53 -17.33
C MET A 1 -3.21 7.32 -16.45
N LEU A 2 -2.16 6.57 -16.10
CA LEU A 2 -2.27 5.37 -15.27
C LEU A 2 -2.39 5.85 -13.82
N GLY A 3 -3.60 5.74 -13.28
CA GLY A 3 -3.88 6.05 -11.88
C GLY A 3 -3.01 5.19 -10.97
N SER A 4 -2.28 5.86 -10.09
CA SER A 4 -1.53 5.28 -9.00
C SER A 4 -2.43 4.38 -8.16
N GLN A 5 -2.40 3.06 -8.41
CA GLN A 5 -3.02 2.09 -7.52
C GLN A 5 -2.21 2.03 -6.24
N LEU A 6 -2.82 2.54 -5.18
CA LEU A 6 -2.32 2.56 -3.81
C LEU A 6 -2.02 1.13 -3.33
N VAL A 7 -0.83 0.92 -2.78
CA VAL A 7 -0.32 -0.40 -2.32
C VAL A 7 -1.14 -0.97 -1.14
N GLN A 8 -2.04 -0.20 -0.54
CA GLN A 8 -2.83 -0.60 0.63
C GLN A 8 -4.33 -0.30 0.49
N GLN A 9 -4.97 -0.86 -0.53
CA GLN A 9 -6.44 -0.82 -0.59
C GLN A 9 -7.03 -2.04 0.13
N SER A 10 -7.11 -1.97 1.46
CA SER A 10 -8.01 -2.83 2.26
C SER A 10 -9.39 -2.18 2.33
N ARG A 11 -10.47 -2.97 2.33
CA ARG A 11 -11.84 -2.45 2.47
C ARG A 11 -11.96 -1.70 3.81
N GLN A 12 -12.70 -0.59 3.81
CA GLN A 12 -13.03 0.14 5.03
C GLN A 12 -13.93 -0.77 5.89
N GLU A 13 -13.37 -1.37 6.94
CA GLU A 13 -14.16 -2.03 7.98
C GLU A 13 -14.80 -0.96 8.88
N ASP A 14 -16.05 -1.16 9.27
CA ASP A 14 -16.76 -0.29 10.22
C ASP A 14 -15.95 -0.13 11.52
N ILE A 15 -15.70 1.12 11.91
CA ILE A 15 -14.85 1.54 13.04
C ILE A 15 -15.52 1.22 14.40
N LYS A 16 -15.85 -0.05 14.67
CA LYS A 16 -16.47 -0.44 15.95
C LYS A 16 -15.74 -1.53 16.72
N THR A 17 -14.66 -2.08 16.20
CA THR A 17 -13.85 -3.05 16.94
C THR A 17 -12.57 -2.41 17.42
N SER A 18 -12.51 -2.13 18.72
CA SER A 18 -11.33 -1.73 19.51
C SER A 18 -10.19 -2.78 19.50
N ASN A 19 -10.25 -3.76 18.60
CA ASN A 19 -9.29 -4.85 18.50
C ASN A 19 -8.18 -4.45 17.51
N PRO A 20 -6.91 -4.40 17.94
CA PRO A 20 -5.79 -4.11 17.05
C PRO A 20 -5.57 -5.17 15.95
N PHE A 21 -6.21 -6.35 16.07
CA PHE A 21 -6.12 -7.42 15.09
C PHE A 21 -7.16 -7.26 13.96
N HIS A 22 -6.70 -6.77 12.81
CA HIS A 22 -7.50 -6.64 11.58
C HIS A 22 -7.13 -7.74 10.58
N HIS A 23 -8.01 -8.71 10.43
CA HIS A 23 -7.78 -9.89 9.59
C HIS A 23 -7.53 -9.50 8.12
N ASP A 24 -8.43 -8.71 7.51
CA ASP A 24 -8.35 -8.34 6.09
C ASP A 24 -7.11 -7.48 5.77
N GLN A 25 -6.65 -6.69 6.75
CA GLN A 25 -5.42 -5.93 6.63
C GLN A 25 -4.19 -6.84 6.60
N LEU A 26 -4.12 -7.81 7.52
CA LEU A 26 -3.03 -8.79 7.57
C LEU A 26 -3.02 -9.69 6.35
N ASP A 27 -4.19 -10.17 5.90
CA ASP A 27 -4.32 -10.95 4.66
C ASP A 27 -3.77 -10.16 3.47
N ARG A 28 -4.12 -8.87 3.36
CA ARG A 28 -3.60 -8.01 2.30
C ARG A 28 -2.09 -7.87 2.39
N ILE A 29 -1.53 -7.65 3.58
CA ILE A 29 -0.08 -7.55 3.78
C ILE A 29 0.61 -8.85 3.35
N PHE A 30 0.15 -10.02 3.79
CA PHE A 30 0.76 -11.30 3.43
C PHE A 30 0.59 -11.65 1.95
N SER A 31 -0.51 -11.21 1.33
CA SER A 31 -0.71 -11.37 -0.12
C SER A 31 0.35 -10.65 -0.96
N VAL A 32 0.87 -9.53 -0.45
CA VAL A 32 1.89 -8.69 -1.09
C VAL A 32 3.30 -9.10 -0.66
N MET A 33 3.55 -9.19 0.64
CA MET A 33 4.88 -9.40 1.21
C MET A 33 5.29 -10.87 1.28
N GLY A 34 4.32 -11.79 1.28
CA GLY A 34 4.52 -13.18 1.71
C GLY A 34 4.36 -13.32 3.23
N PHE A 35 4.26 -14.57 3.69
CA PHE A 35 4.21 -14.88 5.12
C PHE A 35 5.64 -14.95 5.69
N PRO A 36 5.96 -14.23 6.78
CA PRO A 36 7.32 -14.19 7.32
C PRO A 36 7.78 -15.57 7.81
N ALA A 37 9.02 -15.95 7.50
CA ALA A 37 9.62 -17.13 8.10
C ALA A 37 10.11 -16.81 9.52
N ASP A 38 10.28 -17.84 10.34
CA ASP A 38 10.67 -17.69 11.75
C ASP A 38 12.02 -16.96 11.88
N LYS A 39 12.96 -17.20 10.96
CA LYS A 39 14.24 -16.49 10.88
C LYS A 39 14.11 -15.01 10.51
N ASP A 40 13.05 -14.65 9.78
CA ASP A 40 12.87 -13.29 9.26
C ASP A 40 12.25 -12.41 10.35
N TRP A 41 11.43 -12.98 11.24
CA TRP A 41 10.84 -12.30 12.39
C TRP A 41 10.67 -13.26 13.57
N GLU A 42 11.70 -13.43 14.38
CA GLU A 42 11.71 -14.39 15.50
C GLU A 42 10.75 -13.98 16.62
N ASP A 43 10.70 -12.67 16.88
CA ASP A 43 9.89 -12.06 17.93
C ASP A 43 8.39 -12.00 17.61
N ILE A 44 7.98 -12.44 16.42
CA ILE A 44 6.55 -12.55 16.06
C ILE A 44 5.77 -13.42 17.06
N ARG A 45 6.46 -14.42 17.66
CA ARG A 45 5.91 -15.32 18.68
C ARG A 45 5.59 -14.64 20.00
N LYS A 46 6.21 -13.48 20.27
CA LYS A 46 5.99 -12.68 21.49
C LYS A 46 4.77 -11.76 21.36
N MET A 47 4.19 -11.64 20.17
CA MET A 47 3.01 -10.79 19.98
C MET A 47 1.79 -11.40 20.68
N PRO A 48 0.94 -10.58 21.34
CA PRO A 48 -0.29 -11.05 22.00
C PRO A 48 -1.19 -11.86 21.06
N GLU A 49 -1.28 -11.44 19.79
CA GLU A 49 -2.16 -12.02 18.78
C GLU A 49 -1.53 -13.14 17.95
N TYR A 50 -0.34 -13.63 18.33
CA TYR A 50 0.31 -14.72 17.63
C TYR A 50 -0.52 -16.02 17.55
N PRO A 51 -1.27 -16.44 18.60
CA PRO A 51 -2.14 -17.61 18.51
C PRO A 51 -3.26 -17.44 17.47
N THR A 52 -3.87 -16.26 17.43
CA THR A 52 -4.90 -15.90 16.44
C THR A 52 -4.30 -15.90 15.04
N LEU A 53 -3.11 -15.33 14.88
CA LEU A 53 -2.37 -15.32 13.62
C LEU A 53 -2.09 -16.73 13.09
N GLN A 54 -1.64 -17.65 13.95
CA GLN A 54 -1.39 -19.04 13.53
C GLN A 54 -2.66 -19.81 13.16
N LYS A 55 -3.78 -19.51 13.83
CA LYS A 55 -5.07 -20.15 13.58
C LYS A 55 -5.64 -19.73 12.22
N ASP A 56 -5.59 -18.43 11.94
CA ASP A 56 -6.30 -17.84 10.80
C ASP A 56 -5.44 -17.83 9.53
N PHE A 57 -4.10 -17.75 9.66
CA PHE A 57 -3.18 -17.65 8.53
C PHE A 57 -2.30 -18.89 8.37
N ARG A 58 -2.28 -19.46 7.16
CA ARG A 58 -1.40 -20.57 6.79
C ARG A 58 -0.26 -20.10 5.90
N ARG A 59 0.98 -20.42 6.27
CA ARG A 59 2.19 -20.07 5.48
C ARG A 59 2.10 -20.56 4.03
N THR A 60 1.51 -21.73 3.79
CA THR A 60 1.37 -22.32 2.44
C THR A 60 0.50 -21.46 1.52
N THR A 61 -0.47 -20.72 2.06
CA THR A 61 -1.36 -19.83 1.30
C THR A 61 -0.56 -18.72 0.60
N TYR A 62 0.50 -18.24 1.24
CA TYR A 62 1.31 -17.10 0.77
C TYR A 62 2.68 -17.53 0.25
N ALA A 63 2.92 -18.82 0.04
CA ALA A 63 4.22 -19.34 -0.42
C ALA A 63 4.66 -18.76 -1.78
N ASN A 64 3.68 -18.39 -2.62
CA ASN A 64 3.92 -17.77 -3.92
C ASN A 64 3.86 -16.23 -3.90
N SER A 65 3.62 -15.61 -2.75
CA SER A 65 3.57 -14.16 -2.57
C SER A 65 4.94 -13.64 -2.14
N SER A 66 5.40 -12.57 -2.78
CA SER A 66 6.59 -11.84 -2.38
C SER A 66 6.51 -10.41 -2.90
N LEU A 67 7.14 -9.48 -2.17
CA LEU A 67 7.18 -8.07 -2.58
C LEU A 67 7.77 -7.92 -3.99
N ILE A 68 8.75 -8.76 -4.35
CA ILE A 68 9.33 -8.83 -5.71
C ILE A 68 8.23 -9.04 -6.76
N LYS A 69 7.46 -10.13 -6.64
CA LYS A 69 6.41 -10.48 -7.60
C LYS A 69 5.32 -9.41 -7.68
N TYR A 70 5.00 -8.77 -6.55
CA TYR A 70 4.03 -7.69 -6.52
C TYR A 70 4.54 -6.47 -7.30
N MET A 71 5.78 -6.04 -7.04
CA MET A 71 6.37 -4.86 -7.67
C MET A 71 6.66 -5.07 -9.16
N GLU A 72 7.02 -6.29 -9.58
CA GLU A 72 7.16 -6.66 -10.99
C GLU A 72 5.87 -6.44 -11.79
N LYS A 73 4.70 -6.80 -11.21
CA LYS A 73 3.39 -6.51 -11.83
C LYS A 73 3.14 -5.02 -12.03
N HIS A 74 3.74 -4.19 -11.17
CA HIS A 74 3.67 -2.73 -11.24
C HIS A 74 4.85 -2.10 -12.00
N LYS A 75 5.59 -2.90 -12.79
CA LYS A 75 6.71 -2.46 -13.64
C LYS A 75 7.91 -1.88 -12.88
N VAL A 76 8.09 -2.28 -11.62
CA VAL A 76 9.28 -1.93 -10.85
C VAL A 76 10.23 -3.12 -10.87
N LYS A 77 11.48 -2.88 -11.30
CA LYS A 77 12.48 -3.93 -11.42
C LYS A 77 13.05 -4.31 -10.04
N PRO A 78 13.25 -5.60 -9.73
CA PRO A 78 13.71 -6.05 -8.42
C PRO A 78 15.19 -5.72 -8.13
N ASP A 79 15.97 -5.47 -9.16
CA ASP A 79 17.38 -5.06 -9.09
C ASP A 79 17.55 -3.53 -9.00
N SER A 80 16.46 -2.76 -9.10
CA SER A 80 16.52 -1.30 -9.00
C SER A 80 16.77 -0.82 -7.57
N LYS A 81 17.51 0.28 -7.41
CA LYS A 81 17.75 0.91 -6.10
C LYS A 81 16.45 1.31 -5.39
N VAL A 82 15.45 1.76 -6.16
CA VAL A 82 14.08 2.03 -5.68
C VAL A 82 13.51 0.82 -4.95
N PHE A 83 13.58 -0.36 -5.58
CA PHE A 83 13.05 -1.58 -5.00
C PHE A 83 13.81 -2.01 -3.76
N LEU A 84 15.15 -1.94 -3.79
CA LEU A 84 15.99 -2.30 -2.66
C LEU A 84 15.72 -1.41 -1.44
N LEU A 85 15.58 -0.09 -1.63
CA LEU A 85 15.21 0.82 -0.56
C LEU A 85 13.79 0.51 -0.03
N LEU A 86 12.83 0.28 -0.92
CA LEU A 86 11.46 -0.07 -0.52
C LEU A 86 11.41 -1.36 0.29
N GLN A 87 12.17 -2.39 -0.10
CA GLN A 87 12.24 -3.65 0.62
C GLN A 87 12.75 -3.46 2.05
N LYS A 88 13.77 -2.62 2.24
CA LYS A 88 14.30 -2.27 3.56
C LYS A 88 13.25 -1.54 4.41
N LEU A 89 12.53 -0.57 3.83
CA LEU A 89 11.48 0.20 4.51
C LEU A 89 10.29 -0.67 4.93
N LEU A 90 9.86 -1.59 4.05
CA LEU A 90 8.72 -2.48 4.29
C LEU A 90 9.10 -3.78 5.00
N THR A 91 10.24 -3.81 5.71
CA THR A 91 10.63 -5.00 6.49
C THR A 91 9.61 -5.28 7.59
N MET A 92 9.13 -6.52 7.63
CA MET A 92 8.07 -6.98 8.53
C MET A 92 8.51 -6.92 9.99
N ASP A 93 9.71 -7.41 10.29
CA ASP A 93 10.31 -7.29 11.62
C ASP A 93 10.68 -5.82 11.89
N PRO A 94 10.07 -5.16 12.88
CA PRO A 94 10.35 -3.77 13.17
C PRO A 94 11.80 -3.54 13.62
N THR A 95 12.46 -4.54 14.21
CA THR A 95 13.85 -4.42 14.69
C THR A 95 14.87 -4.47 13.56
N LYS A 96 14.49 -5.07 12.42
CA LYS A 96 15.33 -5.18 11.21
C LYS A 96 15.02 -4.08 10.19
N ARG A 97 13.98 -3.28 10.42
CA ARG A 97 13.60 -2.17 9.54
C ARG A 97 14.63 -1.05 9.64
N ILE A 98 15.01 -0.49 8.50
CA ILE A 98 15.97 0.63 8.46
C ILE A 98 15.40 1.88 9.14
N THR A 99 16.29 2.69 9.70
CA THR A 99 15.93 3.99 10.25
C THR A 99 15.77 5.04 9.14
N SER A 100 15.14 6.16 9.46
CA SER A 100 15.01 7.30 8.53
C SER A 100 16.39 7.83 8.09
N GLU A 101 17.36 7.91 9.00
CA GLU A 101 18.72 8.34 8.70
C GLU A 101 19.40 7.39 7.71
N GLN A 102 19.30 6.08 7.93
CA GLN A 102 19.82 5.06 7.01
C GLN A 102 19.13 5.12 5.65
N ALA A 103 17.81 5.36 5.62
CA ALA A 103 17.05 5.49 4.39
C ALA A 103 17.53 6.69 3.55
N LEU A 104 17.76 7.85 4.18
CA LEU A 104 18.24 9.06 3.49
C LEU A 104 19.66 8.90 2.93
N GLN A 105 20.49 8.05 3.54
CA GLN A 105 21.84 7.74 3.07
C GLN A 105 21.87 6.66 1.98
N ASP A 106 20.74 6.07 1.61
CA ASP A 106 20.70 4.98 0.63
C ASP A 106 21.18 5.44 -0.77
N PRO A 107 21.92 4.58 -1.51
CA PRO A 107 22.40 4.89 -2.86
C PRO A 107 21.30 5.29 -3.85
N TYR A 108 20.03 4.97 -3.56
CA TYR A 108 18.89 5.47 -4.34
C TYR A 108 18.89 7.01 -4.46
N PHE A 109 19.16 7.73 -3.37
CA PHE A 109 19.15 9.21 -3.39
C PHE A 109 20.44 9.82 -3.97
N GLN A 110 21.42 8.99 -4.31
CA GLN A 110 22.67 9.39 -4.94
C GLN A 110 22.71 9.02 -6.44
N GLU A 111 21.68 8.33 -6.93
CA GLU A 111 21.52 7.98 -8.35
C GLU A 111 20.79 9.11 -9.09
N ASP A 112 21.17 9.34 -10.34
CA ASP A 112 20.43 10.26 -11.19
C ASP A 112 19.02 9.71 -11.49
N PRO A 113 17.95 10.53 -11.36
CA PRO A 113 17.98 11.95 -10.99
C PRO A 113 18.11 12.18 -9.48
N LEU A 114 18.99 13.12 -9.11
CA LEU A 114 19.13 13.54 -7.71
C LEU A 114 17.85 14.20 -7.18
N PRO A 115 17.55 14.05 -5.89
CA PRO A 115 16.43 14.74 -5.24
C PRO A 115 16.55 16.26 -5.38
N THR A 116 15.43 16.90 -5.75
CA THR A 116 15.31 18.35 -5.86
C THR A 116 14.50 18.93 -4.71
N SER A 117 14.77 20.17 -4.31
CA SER A 117 13.95 20.86 -3.31
C SER A 117 12.52 21.12 -3.81
N ASP A 118 12.36 21.34 -5.11
CA ASP A 118 11.05 21.35 -5.78
C ASP A 118 10.83 20.00 -6.46
N VAL A 119 9.86 19.23 -5.95
CA VAL A 119 9.52 17.89 -6.49
C VAL A 119 8.98 17.94 -7.93
N PHE A 120 8.53 19.11 -8.40
CA PHE A 120 8.12 19.31 -9.79
C PHE A 120 9.29 19.67 -10.71
N ALA A 121 10.49 19.88 -10.18
CA ALA A 121 11.68 20.29 -10.94
C ALA A 121 11.42 21.50 -11.85
N GLY A 122 10.62 22.48 -11.38
CA GLY A 122 10.22 23.66 -12.15
C GLY A 122 9.20 23.41 -13.27
N CYS A 123 8.69 22.18 -13.42
CA CYS A 123 7.66 21.86 -14.40
C CYS A 123 6.28 22.36 -13.95
N GLN A 124 5.36 22.51 -14.91
CA GLN A 124 3.98 22.91 -14.62
C GLN A 124 3.28 21.86 -13.75
N ILE A 125 2.66 22.32 -12.66
CA ILE A 125 1.93 21.47 -11.72
C ILE A 125 0.61 21.00 -12.39
N PRO A 126 0.42 19.69 -12.62
CA PRO A 126 -0.78 19.18 -13.31
C PRO A 126 -1.96 18.96 -12.35
N TYR A 127 -1.75 19.10 -11.04
CA TYR A 127 -2.75 18.79 -10.03
C TYR A 127 -3.67 19.99 -9.77
N PRO A 128 -5.01 19.78 -9.70
CA PRO A 128 -5.95 20.86 -9.45
C PRO A 128 -5.80 21.42 -8.04
N LYS A 129 -6.23 22.67 -7.86
CA LYS A 129 -6.35 23.26 -6.52
C LYS A 129 -7.46 22.55 -5.75
N ARG A 130 -7.30 22.48 -4.42
CA ARG A 130 -8.32 21.94 -3.53
C ARG A 130 -9.61 22.75 -3.69
N GLU A 131 -10.72 22.06 -3.95
CA GLU A 131 -12.05 22.66 -4.01
C GLU A 131 -12.61 22.89 -2.60
N PHE A 132 -13.49 23.89 -2.45
CA PHE A 132 -14.24 24.10 -1.23
C PHE A 132 -15.38 23.08 -1.17
N LEU A 133 -15.50 22.37 -0.06
CA LEU A 133 -16.69 21.58 0.23
C LEU A 133 -17.73 22.54 0.80
N ASN A 134 -18.84 22.73 0.09
CA ASN A 134 -20.02 23.37 0.67
C ASN A 134 -20.77 22.28 1.44
N GLU A 135 -20.86 22.41 2.76
CA GLU A 135 -21.51 21.42 3.65
C GLU A 135 -23.04 21.33 3.44
N ASP A 136 -23.60 22.16 2.56
CA ASP A 136 -25.05 22.28 2.32
C ASP A 136 -25.58 21.52 1.08
N GLU A 137 -24.77 20.74 0.36
CA GLU A 137 -25.31 19.88 -0.72
C GLU A 137 -25.82 18.53 -0.16
N PRO A 138 -27.13 18.24 -0.21
CA PRO A 138 -27.65 16.93 0.15
C PRO A 138 -27.18 15.89 -0.88
N GLU A 139 -26.63 14.77 -0.41
CA GLU A 139 -26.21 13.63 -1.24
C GLU A 139 -27.34 13.20 -2.20
N GLU A 140 -27.22 13.55 -3.48
CA GLU A 140 -28.10 12.99 -4.51
C GLU A 140 -27.70 11.52 -4.73
N LYS A 141 -28.48 10.61 -4.13
CA LYS A 141 -28.45 9.18 -4.44
C LYS A 141 -28.77 8.98 -5.92
N GLY A 142 -27.74 8.68 -6.71
CA GLY A 142 -27.90 8.30 -8.11
C GLY A 142 -28.61 6.96 -8.27
N ASP A 143 -29.94 6.98 -8.36
CA ASP A 143 -30.73 5.89 -8.97
C ASP A 143 -30.77 6.11 -10.48
N LYS A 144 -29.96 5.36 -11.23
CA LYS A 144 -30.11 5.29 -12.71
C LYS A 144 -31.03 4.13 -13.07
N GLY A 145 -32.32 4.33 -12.80
CA GLY A 145 -33.42 3.59 -13.42
C GLY A 145 -33.91 4.29 -14.68
N SER A 146 -33.89 3.57 -15.81
CA SER A 146 -34.73 3.75 -17.00
C SER A 146 -34.84 5.13 -17.66
N LEU A 147 -34.20 5.27 -18.84
CA LEU A 147 -34.80 6.07 -19.92
C LEU A 147 -34.80 5.23 -21.20
N GLY A 148 -35.93 4.55 -21.40
CA GLY A 148 -36.32 4.03 -22.70
C GLY A 148 -36.81 5.17 -23.60
N ASN A 149 -36.41 5.04 -24.87
CA ASN A 149 -37.15 5.38 -26.08
C ASN A 149 -37.70 6.79 -26.32
N HIS A 150 -37.30 7.28 -27.51
CA HIS A 150 -38.17 7.73 -28.61
C HIS A 150 -38.27 9.23 -28.93
N TYR A 151 -37.59 9.56 -30.04
CA TYR A 151 -38.10 10.10 -31.31
C TYR A 151 -37.94 11.59 -31.69
N LYS A 152 -37.38 11.72 -32.92
CA LYS A 152 -37.75 12.60 -34.05
C LYS A 152 -37.32 14.09 -33.94
N ILE A 153 -36.77 14.74 -34.97
CA ILE A 153 -36.66 14.50 -36.44
C ILE A 153 -35.22 14.80 -36.86
#